data_AF-A0A9P1DCS2-F1
#
_entry.id   AF-A0A9P1DCS2-F1
#
_cell.length_a   1.000
_cell.length_b   1.000
_cell.length_c   1.000
_cell.angle_alpha   90.00
_cell.angle_beta   90.00
_cell.angle_gamma   90.00
#
_symmetry.space_group_name_H-M   'P 1'
#
loop_
_entity.id
_entity.type
_entity.pdbx_description
1 polymer ?
#
loop_
_entity_poly.entity_id
_entity_poly.type
_entity_poly.pdbx_seq_one_letter_code
_entity_poly.pdbx_strand_id
1 'polypeptide(L)'
;MGPANSAEKHGDVSDDDSKEIMVTIHKGLEGESLDIPVKPQMPFASIMQSLLLQMTADPTLSAILSSEGIKIETTEDLLEYHSQGACIFATLVLSVQKMALRQVVEELMMPESEFRGHRHVLSRYPKGITYKDVANYLFKNKVLLTPTQASGLFQQLLPKLVEVQAERTLCLRAQLIMALHTFCLEPYAIWEADDGQDECVWHNMMYSGKNLGPNGRFCIPGQRAQHFVDPLPSSSASKQDVSNLRGVLQARRDNAQQQFLAPLTDAAWVRFSLSHLGSR
;
A
#
# COMPACT_ATOMS: atom_id res chain seq x y z
N MET A 1 -44.21 6.83 -74.16
CA MET A 1 -42.86 6.62 -73.60
C MET A 1 -42.88 7.17 -72.18
N GLY A 2 -43.00 6.29 -71.18
CA GLY A 2 -42.95 6.66 -69.77
C GLY A 2 -41.62 6.23 -69.17
N PRO A 3 -41.00 6.99 -68.25
CA PRO A 3 -39.84 6.51 -67.53
C PRO A 3 -40.31 5.67 -66.33
N ALA A 4 -39.86 4.41 -66.29
CA ALA A 4 -39.93 3.56 -65.12
C ALA A 4 -38.75 3.90 -64.21
N ASN A 5 -39.00 4.53 -63.06
CA ASN A 5 -38.00 4.69 -62.01
C ASN A 5 -38.00 3.44 -61.14
N SER A 6 -36.87 2.74 -61.19
CA SER A 6 -36.52 1.58 -60.37
C SER A 6 -36.38 2.01 -58.90
N ALA A 7 -37.19 1.43 -58.03
CA ALA A 7 -37.03 1.55 -56.60
C ALA A 7 -35.87 0.67 -56.14
N GLU A 8 -34.79 1.29 -55.66
CA GLU A 8 -33.73 0.62 -54.92
C GLU A 8 -34.30 0.08 -53.61
N LYS A 9 -34.30 -1.26 -53.47
CA LYS A 9 -34.50 -1.93 -52.18
C LYS A 9 -33.24 -1.71 -51.35
N HIS A 10 -33.30 -0.79 -50.38
CA HIS A 10 -32.41 -0.86 -49.23
C HIS A 10 -32.73 -2.16 -48.47
N GLY A 11 -31.78 -3.08 -48.46
CA GLY A 11 -31.81 -4.19 -47.51
C GLY A 11 -31.63 -3.62 -46.11
N ASP A 12 -32.66 -3.79 -45.27
CA ASP A 12 -32.51 -3.77 -43.82
C ASP A 12 -31.38 -4.75 -43.47
N VAL A 13 -30.20 -4.21 -43.17
CA VAL A 13 -29.19 -4.92 -42.39
C VAL A 13 -29.79 -4.98 -40.99
N SER A 14 -30.49 -6.07 -40.71
CA SER A 14 -31.02 -6.37 -39.39
C SER A 14 -29.86 -6.38 -38.41
N ASP A 15 -29.86 -5.38 -37.53
CA ASP A 15 -28.97 -5.14 -36.39
C ASP A 15 -29.19 -6.23 -35.31
N ASP A 16 -29.08 -7.52 -35.70
CA ASP A 16 -29.17 -8.70 -34.82
C ASP A 16 -27.85 -8.91 -34.02
N ASP A 17 -26.92 -7.96 -34.13
CA ASP A 17 -25.67 -7.91 -33.39
C ASP A 17 -25.92 -7.39 -31.98
N SER A 18 -26.38 -8.28 -31.11
CA SER A 18 -25.80 -8.54 -29.76
C SER A 18 -26.80 -9.32 -28.91
N LYS A 19 -26.97 -10.62 -29.14
CA LYS A 19 -27.67 -11.45 -28.15
C LYS A 19 -26.90 -11.36 -26.83
N GLU A 20 -27.62 -10.96 -25.80
CA GLU A 20 -27.11 -10.88 -24.44
C GLU A 20 -26.98 -12.31 -23.89
N ILE A 21 -25.79 -12.64 -23.38
CA ILE A 21 -25.45 -13.96 -22.83
C ILE A 21 -25.44 -13.81 -21.32
N MET A 22 -26.22 -14.63 -20.61
CA MET A 22 -26.22 -14.65 -19.15
C MET A 22 -25.07 -15.50 -18.65
N VAL A 23 -24.07 -14.87 -18.03
CA VAL A 23 -22.91 -15.55 -17.46
C VAL A 23 -23.07 -15.66 -15.96
N THR A 24 -23.12 -16.90 -15.46
CA THR A 24 -23.17 -17.18 -14.02
C THR A 24 -21.78 -17.08 -13.40
N ILE A 25 -21.63 -16.24 -12.38
CA ILE A 25 -20.37 -15.97 -11.66
C ILE A 25 -20.57 -16.26 -10.18
N HIS A 26 -19.71 -17.09 -9.60
CA HIS A 26 -19.77 -17.48 -8.19
C HIS A 26 -18.91 -16.55 -7.31
N LYS A 27 -19.48 -16.05 -6.20
CA LYS A 27 -18.76 -15.20 -5.24
C LYS A 27 -17.84 -16.04 -4.34
N GLY A 28 -16.58 -16.22 -4.72
CA GLY A 28 -15.67 -17.13 -4.03
C GLY A 28 -16.10 -18.60 -4.12
N LEU A 29 -15.48 -19.49 -3.34
CA LEU A 29 -15.72 -20.94 -3.44
C LEU A 29 -17.06 -21.41 -2.84
N GLU A 30 -17.60 -20.66 -1.86
CA GLU A 30 -18.81 -21.05 -1.12
C GLU A 30 -19.95 -20.04 -1.27
N GLY A 31 -19.78 -18.99 -2.07
CA GLY A 31 -20.74 -17.89 -2.12
C GLY A 31 -21.83 -18.05 -3.17
N GLU A 32 -22.74 -17.07 -3.13
CA GLU A 32 -23.87 -16.94 -4.03
C GLU A 32 -23.41 -16.80 -5.48
N SER A 33 -24.21 -17.36 -6.40
CA SER A 33 -24.05 -17.17 -7.84
C SER A 33 -24.80 -15.92 -8.29
N LEU A 34 -24.18 -15.14 -9.16
CA LEU A 34 -24.75 -13.96 -9.79
C LEU A 34 -24.80 -14.17 -11.29
N ASP A 35 -25.95 -13.90 -11.91
CA ASP A 35 -26.07 -13.92 -13.36
C ASP A 35 -25.84 -12.52 -13.91
N ILE A 36 -24.73 -12.35 -14.64
CA ILE A 36 -24.36 -11.08 -15.25
C ILE A 36 -24.68 -11.15 -16.75
N PRO A 37 -25.48 -10.21 -17.29
CA PRO A 37 -25.67 -10.10 -18.72
C PRO A 37 -24.39 -9.57 -19.40
N VAL A 38 -23.90 -10.29 -20.40
CA VAL A 38 -22.69 -9.96 -21.16
C VAL A 38 -23.00 -9.95 -22.65
N LYS A 39 -22.54 -8.91 -23.34
CA LYS A 39 -22.54 -8.84 -24.81
C LYS A 39 -21.11 -9.06 -25.32
N PRO A 40 -20.89 -9.74 -26.47
CA PRO A 40 -19.55 -9.99 -26.99
C PRO A 40 -18.69 -8.72 -27.13
N GLN A 41 -19.30 -7.62 -27.58
CA GLN A 41 -18.65 -6.31 -27.74
C GLN A 41 -18.63 -5.46 -26.45
N MET A 42 -19.12 -5.98 -25.31
CA MET A 42 -19.10 -5.24 -24.05
C MET A 42 -17.65 -5.17 -23.55
N PRO A 43 -17.14 -3.96 -23.23
CA PRO A 43 -15.81 -3.83 -22.64
C PRO A 43 -15.74 -4.58 -21.30
N PHE A 44 -14.65 -5.33 -21.09
CA PHE A 44 -14.47 -6.11 -19.86
C PHE A 44 -14.59 -5.26 -18.59
N ALA A 45 -14.10 -4.01 -18.63
CA ALA A 45 -14.24 -3.06 -17.53
C ALA A 45 -15.71 -2.79 -17.13
N SER A 46 -16.63 -2.74 -18.11
CA SER A 46 -18.07 -2.55 -17.86
C SER A 46 -18.71 -3.77 -17.22
N ILE A 47 -18.28 -4.98 -17.59
CA ILE A 47 -18.70 -6.24 -16.96
C ILE A 47 -18.24 -6.24 -15.50
N MET A 48 -16.96 -5.94 -15.26
CA MET A 48 -16.37 -5.90 -13.92
C MET A 48 -17.03 -4.84 -13.03
N GLN A 49 -17.40 -3.68 -13.59
CA GLN A 49 -18.12 -2.64 -12.87
C GLN A 49 -19.54 -3.10 -12.47
N SER A 50 -20.28 -3.71 -13.40
CA SER A 50 -21.62 -4.25 -13.14
C SER A 50 -21.58 -5.36 -12.07
N LEU A 51 -20.60 -6.25 -12.17
CA LEU A 51 -20.37 -7.31 -11.19
C LEU A 51 -20.07 -6.73 -9.80
N LEU A 52 -19.17 -5.75 -9.70
CA LEU A 52 -18.83 -5.11 -8.43
C LEU A 52 -20.04 -4.45 -7.76
N LEU A 53 -20.84 -3.71 -8.54
CA LEU A 53 -22.07 -3.06 -8.04
C LEU A 53 -23.06 -4.06 -7.45
N GLN A 54 -23.11 -5.29 -7.97
CA GLN A 54 -23.98 -6.35 -7.44
C GLN A 54 -23.35 -7.08 -6.24
N MET A 55 -22.03 -7.26 -6.23
CA MET A 55 -21.34 -8.05 -5.20
C MET A 55 -21.11 -7.31 -3.88
N THR A 56 -20.91 -6.00 -3.93
CA THR A 56 -20.52 -5.20 -2.75
C THR A 56 -20.86 -3.72 -2.92
N ALA A 57 -21.19 -3.05 -1.81
CA ALA A 57 -21.32 -1.60 -1.74
C ALA A 57 -19.98 -0.89 -1.42
N ASP A 58 -18.93 -1.65 -1.09
CA ASP A 58 -17.63 -1.10 -0.69
C ASP A 58 -16.82 -0.66 -1.92
N PRO A 59 -16.58 0.65 -2.12
CA PRO A 59 -15.85 1.16 -3.27
C PRO A 59 -14.35 0.82 -3.23
N THR A 60 -13.81 0.40 -2.08
CA THR A 60 -12.39 0.03 -1.92
C THR A 60 -12.10 -1.35 -2.47
N LEU A 61 -13.13 -2.16 -2.75
CA LEU A 61 -12.98 -3.49 -3.31
C LEU A 61 -12.88 -3.44 -4.85
N SER A 62 -12.16 -4.42 -5.37
CA SER A 62 -12.11 -4.80 -6.78
C SER A 62 -12.41 -6.29 -6.88
N ALA A 63 -12.88 -6.76 -8.04
CA ALA A 63 -13.09 -8.18 -8.29
C ALA A 63 -11.98 -8.70 -9.19
N ILE A 64 -11.56 -9.94 -8.95
CA ILE A 64 -10.74 -10.72 -9.88
C ILE A 64 -11.59 -11.90 -10.32
N LEU A 65 -11.72 -12.07 -11.63
CA LEU A 65 -12.34 -13.25 -12.21
C LEU A 65 -11.31 -14.33 -12.48
N SER A 66 -11.67 -15.56 -12.18
CA SER A 66 -10.85 -16.73 -12.48
C SER A 66 -11.70 -17.96 -12.77
N SER A 67 -11.20 -18.83 -13.64
CA SER A 67 -11.74 -20.17 -13.86
C SER A 67 -10.58 -21.16 -13.89
N GLU A 68 -10.75 -22.30 -13.23
CA GLU A 68 -9.72 -23.36 -13.15
C GLU A 68 -8.33 -22.87 -12.68
N GLY A 69 -8.31 -21.82 -11.84
CA GLY A 69 -7.08 -21.19 -11.34
C GLY A 69 -6.41 -20.21 -12.33
N ILE A 70 -6.97 -20.03 -13.52
CA ILE A 70 -6.52 -19.07 -14.52
C ILE A 70 -7.31 -17.77 -14.36
N LYS A 71 -6.60 -16.64 -14.35
CA LYS A 71 -7.20 -15.31 -14.27
C LYS A 71 -7.80 -14.93 -15.63
N ILE A 72 -9.02 -14.40 -15.61
CA ILE A 72 -9.75 -13.89 -16.77
C ILE A 72 -9.51 -12.39 -16.88
N GLU A 73 -9.02 -11.93 -18.03
CA GLU A 73 -8.65 -10.51 -18.24
C GLU A 73 -9.42 -9.83 -19.37
N THR A 74 -10.11 -10.60 -20.21
CA THR A 74 -10.86 -10.09 -21.37
C THR A 74 -12.29 -10.62 -21.41
N THR A 75 -13.14 -9.96 -22.20
CA THR A 75 -14.53 -10.41 -22.41
C THR A 75 -14.56 -11.71 -23.21
N GLU A 76 -13.64 -11.86 -24.16
CA GLU A 76 -13.47 -13.05 -24.98
C GLU A 76 -13.15 -14.28 -24.12
N ASP A 77 -12.17 -14.16 -23.20
CA ASP A 77 -11.82 -15.24 -22.26
C ASP A 77 -13.05 -15.64 -21.43
N LEU A 78 -13.77 -14.66 -20.88
CA LEU A 78 -14.94 -14.89 -20.04
C LEU A 78 -16.01 -15.72 -20.77
N LEU A 79 -16.31 -15.33 -22.02
CA LEU A 79 -17.30 -16.02 -22.85
C LEU A 79 -16.82 -17.40 -23.30
N GLU A 80 -15.52 -17.55 -23.56
CA GLU A 80 -14.91 -18.84 -23.87
C GLU A 80 -15.10 -19.83 -22.72
N TYR A 81 -14.67 -19.47 -21.49
CA TYR A 81 -14.84 -20.33 -20.32
C TYR A 81 -16.32 -20.65 -20.05
N HIS A 82 -17.21 -19.65 -20.19
CA HIS A 82 -18.64 -19.86 -20.03
C HIS A 82 -19.20 -20.87 -21.06
N SER A 83 -18.81 -20.75 -22.33
CA SER A 83 -19.27 -21.65 -23.40
C SER A 83 -18.83 -23.11 -23.21
N GLN A 84 -17.71 -23.31 -22.51
CA GLN A 84 -17.19 -24.63 -22.14
C GLN A 84 -17.91 -25.21 -20.90
N GLY A 85 -18.80 -24.45 -20.27
CA GLY A 85 -19.47 -24.85 -19.02
C GLY A 85 -18.56 -24.77 -17.79
N ALA A 86 -17.45 -24.04 -17.87
CA ALA A 86 -16.52 -23.88 -16.76
C ALA A 86 -17.12 -22.98 -15.66
N CYS A 87 -16.78 -23.27 -14.40
CA CYS A 87 -17.17 -22.43 -13.28
C CYS A 87 -16.30 -21.16 -13.25
N ILE A 88 -16.95 -20.00 -13.24
CA ILE A 88 -16.28 -18.70 -13.12
C ILE A 88 -16.46 -18.18 -11.70
N PHE A 89 -15.35 -17.85 -11.06
CA PHE A 89 -15.31 -17.35 -9.69
C PHE A 89 -14.88 -15.89 -9.66
N ALA A 90 -15.61 -15.08 -8.90
CA ALA A 90 -15.23 -13.72 -8.55
C ALA A 90 -14.69 -13.68 -7.12
N THR A 91 -13.41 -13.28 -7.00
CA THR A 91 -12.78 -13.03 -5.70
C THR A 91 -12.71 -11.53 -5.48
N LEU A 92 -13.28 -11.04 -4.38
CA LEU A 92 -13.17 -9.64 -3.98
C LEU A 92 -11.81 -9.42 -3.32
N VAL A 93 -11.07 -8.44 -3.82
CA VAL A 93 -9.75 -8.03 -3.32
C VAL A 93 -9.78 -6.56 -2.96
N LEU A 94 -9.05 -6.18 -1.91
CA LEU A 94 -8.86 -4.78 -1.54
C LEU A 94 -8.00 -4.08 -2.59
N SER A 95 -8.57 -3.07 -3.23
CA SER A 95 -7.86 -2.25 -4.20
C SER A 95 -7.03 -1.20 -3.48
N VAL A 96 -5.73 -1.47 -3.33
CA VAL A 96 -4.78 -0.55 -2.69
C VAL A 96 -4.82 0.86 -3.30
N GLN A 97 -5.08 0.96 -4.60
CA GLN A 97 -5.17 2.25 -5.31
C GLN A 97 -6.40 3.08 -4.90
N LYS A 98 -7.43 2.43 -4.36
CA LYS A 98 -8.68 3.07 -3.91
C LYS A 98 -8.73 3.25 -2.39
N MET A 99 -7.77 2.70 -1.65
CA MET A 99 -7.72 2.83 -0.19
C MET A 99 -7.19 4.21 0.22
N ALA A 100 -7.79 4.77 1.28
CA ALA A 100 -7.20 5.91 1.95
C ALA A 100 -5.87 5.50 2.61
N LEU A 101 -4.91 6.43 2.69
CA LEU A 101 -3.59 6.15 3.29
C LEU A 101 -3.70 5.55 4.69
N ARG A 102 -4.65 6.02 5.50
CA ARG A 102 -4.94 5.48 6.83
C ARG A 102 -5.34 4.01 6.80
N GLN A 103 -6.21 3.60 5.88
CA GLN A 103 -6.64 2.20 5.75
C GLN A 103 -5.46 1.32 5.34
N VAL A 104 -4.60 1.81 4.43
CA VAL A 104 -3.38 1.11 4.05
C VAL A 104 -2.47 0.91 5.27
N VAL A 105 -2.30 1.95 6.11
CA VAL A 105 -1.54 1.84 7.36
C VAL A 105 -2.17 0.82 8.31
N GLU A 106 -3.50 0.85 8.51
CA GLU A 106 -4.21 -0.07 9.39
C GLU A 106 -4.06 -1.54 8.96
N GLU A 107 -4.15 -1.83 7.66
CA GLU A 107 -3.95 -3.18 7.11
C GLU A 107 -2.50 -3.68 7.22
N LEU A 108 -1.54 -2.75 7.09
CA LEU A 108 -0.11 -3.08 7.17
C LEU A 108 0.42 -3.12 8.60
N MET A 109 -0.32 -2.53 9.54
CA MET A 109 0.07 -2.45 10.93
C MET A 109 0.22 -3.85 11.52
N MET A 110 1.39 -4.09 12.11
CA MET A 110 1.61 -5.31 12.87
C MET A 110 0.78 -5.25 14.16
N PRO A 111 -0.01 -6.29 14.49
CA PRO A 111 -0.70 -6.37 15.76
C PRO A 111 0.27 -6.21 16.93
N GLU A 112 -0.14 -5.50 17.97
CA GLU A 112 0.72 -5.20 19.13
C GLU A 112 1.24 -6.47 19.84
N SER A 113 0.48 -7.57 19.77
CA SER A 113 0.89 -8.89 20.28
C SER A 113 2.08 -9.48 19.52
N GLU A 114 2.08 -9.38 18.19
CA GLU A 114 3.18 -9.84 17.32
C GLU A 114 4.40 -8.92 17.53
N PHE A 115 4.17 -7.60 17.54
CA PHE A 115 5.23 -6.62 17.77
C PHE A 115 5.94 -6.82 19.12
N ARG A 116 5.22 -7.19 20.18
CA ARG A 116 5.81 -7.49 21.50
C ARG A 116 6.91 -8.55 21.42
N GLY A 117 6.74 -9.56 20.57
CA GLY A 117 7.76 -10.58 20.33
C GLY A 117 9.03 -9.99 19.71
N HIS A 118 8.88 -9.17 18.67
CA HIS A 118 10.01 -8.50 18.03
C HIS A 118 10.72 -7.50 18.96
N ARG A 119 9.95 -6.71 19.70
CA ARG A 119 10.47 -5.80 20.72
C ARG A 119 11.26 -6.55 21.78
N HIS A 120 10.77 -7.71 22.23
CA HIS A 120 11.48 -8.55 23.19
C HIS A 120 12.81 -9.09 22.66
N VAL A 121 12.86 -9.53 21.40
CA VAL A 121 14.12 -9.99 20.78
C VAL A 121 15.13 -8.84 20.67
N LEU A 122 14.70 -7.70 20.14
CA LEU A 122 15.53 -6.49 20.04
C LEU A 122 15.98 -5.99 21.43
N SER A 123 15.14 -6.15 22.45
CA SER A 123 15.49 -5.83 23.85
C SER A 123 16.60 -6.69 24.44
N ARG A 124 16.90 -7.84 23.83
CA ARG A 124 17.95 -8.75 24.29
C ARG A 124 19.26 -8.58 23.53
N TYR A 125 19.29 -7.70 22.53
CA TYR A 125 20.52 -7.39 21.84
C TYR A 125 21.59 -6.91 22.85
N PRO A 126 22.85 -7.37 22.69
CA PRO A 126 23.93 -6.94 23.56
C PRO A 126 24.23 -5.45 23.38
N LYS A 127 25.01 -4.88 24.30
CA LYS A 127 25.64 -3.57 24.05
C LYS A 127 26.65 -3.73 22.93
N GLY A 128 26.81 -2.71 22.09
CA GLY A 128 27.72 -2.78 20.95
C GLY A 128 27.04 -3.14 19.63
N ILE A 129 25.72 -3.16 19.58
CA ILE A 129 24.99 -3.31 18.31
C ILE A 129 25.09 -2.03 17.48
N THR A 130 24.94 -2.18 16.17
CA THR A 130 24.89 -1.05 15.23
C THR A 130 23.45 -0.83 14.76
N TYR A 131 23.17 0.33 14.18
CA TYR A 131 21.86 0.60 13.59
C TYR A 131 21.55 -0.36 12.41
N LYS A 132 22.60 -0.84 11.72
CA LYS A 132 22.49 -1.84 10.65
C LYS A 132 21.98 -3.17 11.17
N ASP A 133 22.40 -3.60 12.37
CA ASP A 133 21.91 -4.83 12.98
C ASP A 133 20.40 -4.75 13.27
N VAL A 134 19.94 -3.57 13.71
CA VAL A 134 18.51 -3.29 13.92
C VAL A 134 17.76 -3.29 12.59
N ALA A 135 18.24 -2.56 11.59
CA ALA A 135 17.60 -2.49 10.27
C ALA A 135 17.54 -3.87 9.59
N ASN A 136 18.62 -4.64 9.63
CA ASN A 136 18.70 -6.00 9.09
C ASN A 136 17.70 -6.93 9.77
N TYR A 137 17.52 -6.80 11.09
CA TYR A 137 16.53 -7.59 11.81
C TYR A 137 15.10 -7.23 11.39
N LEU A 138 14.76 -5.94 11.38
CA LEU A 138 13.43 -5.48 10.98
C LEU A 138 13.10 -5.90 9.55
N PHE A 139 14.09 -5.81 8.66
CA PHE A 139 13.97 -6.26 7.28
C PHE A 139 13.74 -7.77 7.16
N LYS A 140 14.62 -8.60 7.73
CA LYS A 140 14.52 -10.06 7.66
C LYS A 140 13.20 -10.58 8.23
N ASN A 141 12.68 -9.91 9.25
CA ASN A 141 11.43 -10.29 9.92
C ASN A 141 10.21 -9.53 9.40
N LYS A 142 10.35 -8.72 8.33
CA LYS A 142 9.27 -7.94 7.71
C LYS A 142 8.48 -7.09 8.71
N VAL A 143 9.18 -6.52 9.69
CA VAL A 143 8.56 -5.72 10.73
C VAL A 143 8.23 -4.34 10.17
N LEU A 144 6.95 -3.96 10.30
CA LEU A 144 6.44 -2.63 9.99
C LEU A 144 6.05 -1.97 11.30
N LEU A 145 6.50 -0.73 11.47
CA LEU A 145 6.35 0.00 12.72
C LEU A 145 5.29 1.08 12.56
N THR A 146 4.43 1.22 13.56
CA THR A 146 3.75 2.49 13.79
C THR A 146 4.74 3.52 14.36
N PRO A 147 4.43 4.82 14.27
CA PRO A 147 5.26 5.85 14.91
C PRO A 147 5.47 5.60 16.42
N THR A 148 4.42 5.15 17.11
CA THR A 148 4.50 4.81 18.54
C THR A 148 5.44 3.62 18.81
N GLN A 149 5.37 2.58 17.98
CA GLN A 149 6.24 1.41 18.09
C GLN A 149 7.71 1.77 17.80
N ALA A 150 7.95 2.60 16.79
CA ALA A 150 9.28 3.11 16.47
C ALA A 150 9.87 3.94 17.62
N SER A 151 9.08 4.84 18.21
CA SER A 151 9.50 5.62 19.39
C SER A 151 9.87 4.71 20.57
N GLY A 152 9.06 3.69 20.84
CA GLY A 152 9.34 2.71 21.89
C GLY A 152 10.62 1.90 21.65
N LEU A 153 10.88 1.47 20.41
CA LEU A 153 12.14 0.80 20.05
C LEU A 153 13.34 1.74 20.15
N PHE A 154 13.17 2.99 19.71
CA PHE A 154 14.23 3.98 19.73
C PHE A 154 14.78 4.18 21.14
N GLN A 155 13.90 4.48 22.10
CA GLN A 155 14.28 4.67 23.51
C GLN A 155 14.96 3.43 24.09
N GLN A 156 14.56 2.24 23.66
CA GLN A 156 15.07 0.98 24.15
C GLN A 156 16.44 0.59 23.56
N LEU A 157 16.69 0.97 22.31
CA LEU A 157 17.88 0.57 21.55
C LEU A 157 19.00 1.61 21.62
N LEU A 158 18.67 2.90 21.74
CA LEU A 158 19.64 4.00 21.80
C LEU A 158 20.78 3.75 22.81
N PRO A 159 20.52 3.30 24.07
CA PRO A 159 21.58 3.09 25.05
C PRO A 159 22.53 1.91 24.77
N LYS A 160 22.23 1.10 23.75
CA LYS A 160 22.99 -0.11 23.41
C LYS A 160 23.83 0.03 22.16
N LEU A 161 23.58 1.10 21.39
CA LEU A 161 24.19 1.33 20.12
C LEU A 161 25.65 1.77 20.27
N VAL A 162 26.47 1.43 19.29
CA VAL A 162 27.82 1.96 19.12
C VAL A 162 27.98 2.54 17.73
N GLU A 163 28.80 3.59 17.64
CA GLU A 163 29.03 4.32 16.41
C GLU A 163 29.79 3.46 15.38
N VAL A 164 29.28 3.43 14.15
CA VAL A 164 29.96 2.81 13.03
C VAL A 164 30.97 3.82 12.48
N GLN A 165 32.26 3.63 12.77
CA GLN A 165 33.34 4.58 12.45
C GLN A 165 33.45 4.98 10.96
N ALA A 166 32.87 4.18 10.05
CA ALA A 166 32.89 4.43 8.61
C ALA A 166 31.90 5.53 8.16
N GLU A 167 30.95 5.94 9.00
CA GLU A 167 29.83 6.82 8.62
C GLU A 167 29.76 8.06 9.53
N ARG A 168 30.87 8.81 9.56
CA ARG A 168 31.09 9.98 10.44
C ARG A 168 30.18 11.19 10.20
N THR A 169 29.24 11.10 9.25
CA THR A 169 28.39 12.24 8.87
C THR A 169 27.16 12.39 9.76
N LEU A 170 26.75 11.31 10.45
CA LEU A 170 25.55 11.31 11.30
C LEU A 170 25.87 10.80 12.70
N CYS A 171 25.36 11.47 13.73
CA CYS A 171 25.47 10.98 15.10
C CYS A 171 24.70 9.66 15.28
N LEU A 172 25.05 8.89 16.30
CA LEU A 172 24.46 7.59 16.61
C LEU A 172 22.92 7.62 16.67
N ARG A 173 22.39 8.70 17.26
CA ARG A 173 20.97 8.97 17.39
C ARG A 173 20.30 9.05 16.02
N ALA A 174 20.86 9.86 15.12
CA ALA A 174 20.37 10.04 13.76
C ALA A 174 20.44 8.75 12.93
N GLN A 175 21.51 7.97 13.08
CA GLN A 175 21.63 6.67 12.42
C GLN A 175 20.49 5.72 12.82
N LEU A 176 20.15 5.65 14.11
CA LEU A 176 19.04 4.81 14.58
C LEU A 176 17.67 5.35 14.14
N ILE A 177 17.47 6.67 14.17
CA ILE A 177 16.22 7.28 13.70
C ILE A 177 15.98 6.92 12.24
N MET A 178 16.98 7.11 11.38
CA MET A 178 16.88 6.75 9.97
C MET A 178 16.60 5.26 9.76
N ALA A 179 17.29 4.39 10.52
CA ALA A 179 17.08 2.96 10.47
C ALA A 179 15.62 2.58 10.76
N LEU A 180 15.07 3.08 11.87
CA LEU A 180 13.70 2.78 12.29
C LEU A 180 12.66 3.41 11.36
N HIS A 181 12.90 4.64 10.92
CA HIS A 181 11.96 5.38 10.10
C HIS A 181 11.75 4.74 8.72
N THR A 182 12.76 4.05 8.18
CA THR A 182 12.64 3.24 6.95
C THR A 182 11.57 2.14 7.07
N PHE A 183 11.26 1.71 8.30
CA PHE A 183 10.24 0.71 8.60
C PHE A 183 8.93 1.29 9.12
N CYS A 184 8.82 2.63 9.26
CA CYS A 184 7.60 3.28 9.69
C CYS A 184 6.54 3.32 8.59
N LEU A 185 5.30 3.00 8.94
CA LEU A 185 4.14 3.06 8.05
C LEU A 185 3.72 4.50 7.73
N GLU A 186 4.00 5.42 8.65
CA GLU A 186 3.70 6.84 8.52
C GLU A 186 5.02 7.62 8.48
N PRO A 187 5.68 7.72 7.31
CA PRO A 187 6.97 8.40 7.18
C PRO A 187 6.89 9.92 7.40
N TYR A 188 5.68 10.48 7.46
CA TYR A 188 5.47 11.89 7.81
C TYR A 188 5.35 12.12 9.32
N ALA A 189 5.20 11.06 10.12
CA ALA A 189 4.99 11.19 11.55
C ALA A 189 6.33 11.46 12.25
N ILE A 190 6.38 12.56 13.00
CA ILE A 190 7.48 12.86 13.92
C ILE A 190 7.15 12.16 15.24
N TRP A 191 7.95 11.17 15.61
CA TRP A 191 7.74 10.35 16.81
C TRP A 191 8.89 10.40 17.81
N GLU A 192 9.93 11.16 17.47
CA GLU A 192 10.98 11.57 18.38
C GLU A 192 10.50 12.78 19.19
N ALA A 193 10.61 12.71 20.52
CA ALA A 193 10.35 13.88 21.35
C ALA A 193 11.51 14.88 21.20
N ASP A 194 11.18 16.16 21.04
CA ASP A 194 12.16 17.23 21.16
C ASP A 194 12.61 17.31 22.63
N ASP A 195 13.81 16.82 22.91
CA ASP A 195 14.42 16.84 24.24
C ASP A 195 15.25 18.12 24.48
N GLY A 196 15.18 19.10 23.55
CA GLY A 196 15.84 20.39 23.66
C GLY A 196 17.36 20.33 23.53
N GLN A 197 17.93 19.20 23.10
CA GLN A 197 19.38 19.00 22.94
C GLN A 197 19.90 19.40 21.53
N ASP A 198 19.16 20.22 20.75
CA ASP A 198 19.52 20.65 19.38
C ASP A 198 19.83 19.51 18.38
N GLU A 199 19.53 18.26 18.73
CA GLU A 199 19.75 17.05 17.91
C GLU A 199 18.43 16.44 17.39
N CYS A 200 17.33 17.20 17.36
CA CYS A 200 16.11 16.75 16.70
C CYS A 200 16.38 16.63 15.19
N VAL A 201 16.61 15.40 14.73
CA VAL A 201 17.02 15.08 13.36
C VAL A 201 15.97 15.57 12.35
N TRP A 202 14.71 15.62 12.78
CA TRP A 202 13.57 16.09 12.00
C TRP A 202 13.55 17.59 11.74
N HIS A 203 14.16 18.40 12.61
CA HIS A 203 14.17 19.86 12.49
C HIS A 203 14.80 20.32 11.16
N ASN A 204 15.76 19.55 10.65
CA ASN A 204 16.51 19.83 9.42
C ASN A 204 16.02 19.01 8.21
N MET A 205 14.98 18.19 8.37
CA MET A 205 14.42 17.40 7.27
C MET A 205 13.39 18.18 6.47
N MET A 206 13.49 18.09 5.14
CA MET A 206 12.52 18.64 4.21
C MET A 206 11.71 17.51 3.56
N TYR A 207 10.38 17.65 3.51
CA TYR A 207 9.50 16.82 2.71
C TYR A 207 8.85 17.67 1.61
N SER A 208 9.06 17.32 0.35
CA SER A 208 8.58 18.09 -0.81
C SER A 208 8.96 19.58 -0.78
N GLY A 209 10.20 19.88 -0.35
CA GLY A 209 10.72 21.25 -0.26
C GLY A 209 10.19 22.06 0.93
N LYS A 210 9.46 21.44 1.87
CA LYS A 210 8.99 22.09 3.10
C LYS A 210 9.72 21.54 4.32
N ASN A 211 10.26 22.43 5.16
CA ASN A 211 10.89 22.06 6.43
C ASN A 211 9.87 21.45 7.40
N LEU A 212 10.23 20.33 8.03
CA LEU A 212 9.43 19.63 9.05
C LEU A 212 9.64 20.22 10.47
N GLY A 213 10.01 21.50 10.57
CA GLY A 213 10.74 22.16 11.66
C GLY A 213 10.23 22.06 13.13
N PRO A 214 10.86 22.83 14.06
CA PRO A 214 10.97 22.58 15.51
C PRO A 214 9.65 22.42 16.25
N ASN A 215 8.58 22.99 15.72
CA ASN A 215 7.32 22.98 16.44
C ASN A 215 6.57 21.67 16.29
N GLY A 216 6.97 20.72 15.41
CA GLY A 216 6.29 19.43 15.27
C GLY A 216 4.76 19.54 15.12
N ARG A 217 4.26 20.73 14.76
CA ARG A 217 2.86 21.08 14.80
C ARG A 217 2.32 20.98 13.38
N PHE A 218 1.97 19.75 13.03
CA PHE A 218 0.54 19.54 12.88
C PHE A 218 -0.09 19.53 14.28
N CYS A 219 -0.21 20.72 14.90
CA CYS A 219 -1.37 20.95 15.71
C CYS A 219 -2.51 20.98 14.70
N ILE A 220 -3.42 20.00 14.76
CA ILE A 220 -4.79 20.34 14.42
C ILE A 220 -5.15 21.46 15.43
N PRO A 221 -5.42 22.70 15.01
CA PRO A 221 -5.74 23.75 15.96
C PRO A 221 -7.10 23.44 16.60
N GLY A 222 -7.11 23.05 17.90
CA GLY A 222 -8.27 23.27 18.75
C GLY A 222 -8.94 22.10 19.49
N GLN A 223 -8.47 20.85 19.47
CA GLN A 223 -9.15 19.80 20.26
C GLN A 223 -8.21 18.88 21.04
N ARG A 224 -8.52 18.73 22.34
CA ARG A 224 -8.17 17.57 23.19
C ARG A 224 -8.31 16.30 22.37
N ALA A 225 -7.49 15.29 22.65
CA ALA A 225 -7.66 13.92 22.16
C ALA A 225 -9.14 13.47 22.28
N GLN A 226 -9.92 13.71 21.23
CA GLN A 226 -11.23 13.15 21.08
C GLN A 226 -10.98 11.80 20.44
N HIS A 227 -11.45 10.76 21.11
CA HIS A 227 -11.72 9.48 20.48
C HIS A 227 -12.35 9.77 19.11
N PHE A 228 -11.69 9.36 18.04
CA PHE A 228 -12.35 9.21 16.75
C PHE A 228 -13.42 8.13 16.96
N VAL A 229 -14.63 8.56 17.29
CA VAL A 229 -15.83 7.73 17.17
C VAL A 229 -16.48 8.18 15.88
N ASP A 230 -16.20 7.45 14.81
CA ASP A 230 -16.97 7.43 13.57
C ASP A 230 -17.20 5.96 13.20
N PRO A 231 -18.31 5.66 12.50
CA PRO A 231 -19.15 4.51 12.78
C PRO A 231 -18.47 3.18 12.46
N LEU A 232 -18.79 2.16 13.26
CA LEU A 232 -18.37 0.77 13.07
C LEU A 232 -18.42 0.38 11.59
N PRO A 233 -17.32 -0.15 11.00
CA PRO A 233 -17.45 -1.07 9.91
C PRO A 233 -18.00 -2.37 10.49
N SER A 234 -19.26 -2.64 10.20
CA SER A 234 -19.83 -3.97 10.34
C SER A 234 -19.15 -4.94 9.36
N SER A 235 -18.93 -6.15 9.87
CA SER A 235 -18.74 -7.40 9.13
C SER A 235 -17.33 -7.73 8.65
N SER A 236 -17.08 -9.02 8.74
CA SER A 236 -15.85 -9.76 8.52
C SER A 236 -15.29 -9.58 7.10
N ALA A 237 -14.38 -8.64 6.92
CA ALA A 237 -13.51 -8.62 5.74
C ALA A 237 -12.56 -9.83 5.81
N SER A 238 -12.62 -10.67 4.79
CA SER A 238 -11.81 -11.87 4.63
C SER A 238 -10.32 -11.52 4.68
N LYS A 239 -9.59 -12.15 5.61
CA LYS A 239 -8.14 -12.01 5.91
C LYS A 239 -7.18 -12.34 4.76
N GLN A 240 -7.63 -12.38 3.51
CA GLN A 240 -6.96 -13.13 2.46
C GLN A 240 -5.89 -12.37 1.64
N ASP A 241 -5.57 -11.09 1.93
CA ASP A 241 -4.58 -10.39 1.10
C ASP A 241 -3.55 -9.48 1.80
N VAL A 242 -3.39 -9.60 3.11
CA VAL A 242 -2.31 -8.90 3.85
C VAL A 242 -0.93 -9.39 3.42
N SER A 243 -0.81 -10.67 3.02
CA SER A 243 0.43 -11.28 2.55
C SER A 243 0.94 -10.67 1.24
N ASN A 244 0.07 -10.38 0.27
CA ASN A 244 0.49 -9.74 -0.98
C ASN A 244 0.81 -8.27 -0.79
N LEU A 245 0.09 -7.56 0.08
CA LEU A 245 0.45 -6.19 0.49
C LEU A 245 1.85 -6.12 1.10
N ARG A 246 2.16 -7.04 2.03
CA ARG A 246 3.52 -7.19 2.58
C ARG A 246 4.55 -7.53 1.48
N GLY A 247 4.17 -8.34 0.48
CA GLY A 247 5.00 -8.67 -0.68
C GLY A 247 5.25 -7.48 -1.61
N VAL A 248 4.26 -6.63 -1.87
CA VAL A 248 4.39 -5.41 -2.68
C VAL A 248 5.27 -4.38 -1.98
N LEU A 249 5.13 -4.24 -0.65
CA LEU A 249 6.05 -3.43 0.13
C LEU A 249 7.47 -3.99 0.13
N GLN A 250 7.62 -5.31 0.20
CA GLN A 250 8.92 -5.96 0.06
C GLN A 250 9.54 -5.62 -1.30
N ALA A 251 8.80 -5.77 -2.40
CA ALA A 251 9.29 -5.44 -3.74
C ALA A 251 9.64 -3.95 -3.89
N ARG A 252 8.84 -3.04 -3.31
CA ARG A 252 9.16 -1.61 -3.26
C ARG A 252 10.38 -1.33 -2.38
N ARG A 253 10.58 -2.10 -1.31
CA ARG A 253 11.73 -1.98 -0.40
C ARG A 253 13.01 -2.58 -0.94
N ASP A 254 12.94 -3.67 -1.70
CA ASP A 254 14.11 -4.25 -2.36
C ASP A 254 14.63 -3.25 -3.41
N ASN A 255 13.72 -2.57 -4.11
CA ASN A 255 14.05 -1.42 -4.97
C ASN A 255 14.54 -0.20 -4.17
N ALA A 256 13.92 0.10 -3.02
CA ALA A 256 14.31 1.23 -2.18
C ALA A 256 15.64 0.98 -1.45
N GLN A 257 16.01 -0.23 -1.05
CA GLN A 257 17.31 -0.53 -0.43
C GLN A 257 18.45 -0.28 -1.42
N GLN A 258 18.25 -0.60 -2.70
CA GLN A 258 19.20 -0.21 -3.76
C GLN A 258 19.32 1.32 -3.92
N GLN A 259 18.33 2.09 -3.48
CA GLN A 259 18.29 3.55 -3.60
C GLN A 259 18.51 4.32 -2.28
N PHE A 260 18.33 3.70 -1.11
CA PHE A 260 18.40 4.32 0.21
C PHE A 260 19.54 3.76 1.07
N LEU A 261 19.97 2.51 0.85
CA LEU A 261 21.21 1.99 1.46
C LEU A 261 22.44 2.24 0.57
N ALA A 262 22.28 2.37 -0.75
CA ALA A 262 23.37 2.75 -1.65
C ALA A 262 23.93 4.17 -1.40
N PRO A 263 23.11 5.20 -1.06
CA PRO A 263 23.61 6.53 -0.72
C PRO A 263 24.07 6.67 0.74
N LEU A 264 23.95 5.63 1.57
CA LEU A 264 24.60 5.63 2.90
C LEU A 264 26.07 5.22 2.78
N THR A 265 26.44 4.53 1.68
CA THR A 265 27.84 4.21 1.33
C THR A 265 28.48 5.25 0.41
N ASP A 266 27.70 6.01 -0.36
CA ASP A 266 28.20 7.08 -1.22
C ASP A 266 27.71 8.44 -0.74
N ALA A 267 28.63 9.40 -0.61
CA ALA A 267 28.47 10.75 -0.06
C ALA A 267 27.45 11.68 -0.77
N ALA A 268 26.45 11.15 -1.47
CA ALA A 268 25.51 11.88 -2.30
C ALA A 268 24.45 12.65 -1.50
N TRP A 269 24.12 12.29 -0.26
CA TRP A 269 23.23 13.11 0.58
C TRP A 269 23.93 14.34 1.18
N VAL A 270 25.26 14.32 1.32
CA VAL A 270 26.04 15.48 1.80
C VAL A 270 26.08 16.63 0.79
N ARG A 271 25.70 16.40 -0.48
CA ARG A 271 25.57 17.48 -1.47
C ARG A 271 24.29 18.31 -1.36
N PHE A 272 23.33 17.93 -0.52
CA PHE A 272 22.12 18.74 -0.33
C PHE A 272 22.18 19.75 0.83
N SER A 273 23.35 19.94 1.48
CA SER A 273 23.46 20.93 2.58
C SER A 273 24.82 21.63 2.73
N LEU A 274 25.57 21.85 1.63
CA LEU A 274 26.82 22.63 1.72
C LEU A 274 27.01 23.70 0.62
N SER A 275 26.04 23.92 -0.27
CA SER A 275 26.15 24.97 -1.29
C SER A 275 25.76 26.37 -0.81
N HIS A 276 25.43 26.59 0.48
CA HIS A 276 24.98 27.90 0.99
C HIS A 276 25.76 28.46 2.19
N LEU A 277 26.90 27.86 2.56
CA LEU A 277 27.86 28.46 3.49
C LEU A 277 29.07 28.99 2.72
N GLY A 278 28.84 30.08 1.99
CA GLY A 278 29.88 30.72 1.17
C GLY A 278 29.48 32.11 0.72
N SER A 279 29.09 32.99 1.66
CA SER A 279 29.12 34.45 1.51
C SER A 279 28.78 35.10 2.84
N ARG A 280 29.78 35.27 3.70
CA ARG A 280 30.01 36.47 4.50
C ARG A 280 31.52 36.64 4.69
#